data_AF-A0A368FMZ4-F1
#
_entry.id   AF-A0A368FMZ4-F1
#
_cell.length_a   1.000
_cell.length_b   1.000
_cell.length_c   1.000
_cell.angle_alpha   90.00
_cell.angle_beta   90.00
_cell.angle_gamma   90.00
#
_symmetry.space_group_name_H-M   'P 1'
#
loop_
_entity.id
_entity.type
_entity.pdbx_description
1 polymer ?
#
loop_
_entity_poly.entity_id
_entity_poly.type
_entity_poly.pdbx_seq_one_letter_code
_entity_poly.pdbx_strand_id
1 'polypeptide(L)'
;MCSVGCIHNGQHYKVGEQWPDGEFVFYCKNNGGRCRKVCIGCQHRNKRLYDGDRYSEKGSVYQCEIRPDSFGHKPVACLSRELDGSTIERVIGCRW
;
A
#
# COMPACT_ATOMS: atom_id res chain seq x y z
N MET A 1 -20.39 -22.51 -11.08
CA MET A 1 -19.43 -21.60 -11.76
C MET A 1 -18.25 -21.36 -10.82
N CYS A 2 -17.11 -21.99 -11.08
CA CYS A 2 -15.89 -21.76 -10.28
C CYS A 2 -15.14 -20.60 -10.94
N SER A 3 -15.03 -19.46 -10.27
CA SER A 3 -14.16 -18.38 -10.75
C SER A 3 -12.73 -18.90 -10.71
N VAL A 4 -12.08 -19.03 -11.87
CA VAL A 4 -10.69 -19.53 -11.99
C VAL A 4 -9.64 -18.42 -11.86
N GLY A 5 -10.07 -17.17 -11.70
CA GLY A 5 -9.20 -16.02 -11.60
C GLY A 5 -9.96 -14.72 -11.33
N CYS A 6 -9.21 -13.64 -11.27
CA CYS A 6 -9.71 -12.28 -11.07
C CYS A 6 -9.67 -11.53 -12.41
N ILE A 7 -10.62 -10.63 -12.64
CA ILE A 7 -10.63 -9.76 -13.80
C ILE A 7 -10.47 -8.32 -13.32
N HIS A 8 -9.53 -7.60 -13.90
CA HIS A 8 -9.30 -6.20 -13.60
C HIS A 8 -8.93 -5.44 -14.89
N ASN A 9 -9.67 -4.37 -15.18
CA ASN A 9 -9.55 -3.57 -16.41
C ASN A 9 -9.55 -4.42 -17.71
N GLY A 10 -10.39 -5.46 -17.76
CA GLY A 10 -10.48 -6.37 -18.89
C GLY A 10 -9.36 -7.43 -18.97
N GLN A 11 -8.35 -7.35 -18.09
CA GLN A 11 -7.28 -8.33 -18.00
C GLN A 11 -7.61 -9.44 -17.00
N HIS A 12 -7.29 -10.68 -17.38
CA HIS A 12 -7.47 -11.87 -16.56
C HIS A 12 -6.19 -12.19 -15.79
N TYR A 13 -6.34 -12.33 -14.47
CA TYR A 13 -5.28 -12.70 -13.54
C TYR A 13 -5.59 -14.07 -12.92
N LYS A 14 -4.59 -14.95 -12.89
CA LYS A 14 -4.73 -16.28 -12.27
C LYS A 14 -4.83 -16.16 -10.76
N VAL A 15 -5.46 -17.14 -10.11
CA VAL A 15 -5.36 -17.28 -8.64
C VAL A 15 -3.89 -17.35 -8.25
N GLY A 16 -3.50 -16.58 -7.24
CA GLY A 16 -2.11 -16.49 -6.81
C GLY A 16 -1.32 -15.36 -7.46
N GLU A 17 -1.84 -14.77 -8.55
CA GLU A 17 -1.15 -13.71 -9.26
C GLU A 17 -1.26 -12.37 -8.53
N GLN A 18 -0.20 -11.57 -8.64
CA GLN A 18 -0.12 -10.23 -8.09
C GLN A 18 0.14 -9.24 -9.20
N TRP A 19 -0.51 -8.08 -9.15
CA TRP A 19 -0.29 -7.02 -10.13
C TRP A 19 -0.32 -5.64 -9.46
N PRO A 20 0.50 -4.71 -9.95
CA PRO A 20 0.39 -3.31 -9.58
C PRO A 20 -0.82 -2.67 -10.28
N ASP A 21 -1.50 -1.78 -9.57
CA ASP A 21 -2.61 -0.97 -10.09
C ASP A 21 -2.55 0.40 -9.39
N GLY A 22 -2.00 1.38 -10.11
CA GLY A 22 -1.68 2.70 -9.56
C GLY A 22 -0.66 2.63 -8.42
N GLU A 23 -1.01 3.22 -7.29
CA GLU A 23 -0.18 3.30 -6.08
C GLU A 23 -0.30 2.06 -5.17
N PHE A 24 -0.93 0.98 -5.65
CA PHE A 24 -1.24 -0.21 -4.86
C PHE A 24 -0.89 -1.53 -5.57
N VAL A 25 -0.77 -2.58 -4.77
CA VAL A 25 -0.51 -3.95 -5.25
C VAL A 25 -1.69 -4.84 -4.87
N PHE A 26 -2.24 -5.51 -5.86
CA PHE A 26 -3.36 -6.43 -5.68
C PHE A 26 -2.94 -7.87 -5.89
N TYR A 27 -3.71 -8.76 -5.28
CA TYR A 27 -3.56 -10.20 -5.35
C TYR A 27 -4.91 -10.84 -5.66
N CYS A 28 -4.88 -11.87 -6.52
CA CYS A 28 -6.07 -12.67 -6.75
C CYS A 28 -6.18 -13.79 -5.72
N LYS A 29 -7.05 -13.60 -4.73
CA LYS A 29 -7.30 -14.58 -3.67
C LYS A 29 -8.45 -15.50 -4.06
N ASN A 30 -8.26 -16.81 -3.91
CA ASN A 30 -9.35 -17.79 -3.95
C ASN A 30 -9.94 -17.94 -2.54
N ASN A 31 -11.26 -17.81 -2.43
CA ASN A 31 -12.02 -17.98 -1.20
C ASN A 31 -13.10 -19.04 -1.41
N GLY A 32 -12.68 -20.32 -1.44
CA GLY A 32 -13.60 -21.46 -1.52
C GLY A 32 -14.44 -21.51 -2.80
N GLY A 33 -13.86 -21.17 -3.96
CA GLY A 33 -14.54 -21.24 -5.27
C GLY A 33 -14.98 -19.88 -5.84
N ARG A 34 -14.83 -18.80 -5.07
CA ARG A 34 -14.91 -17.41 -5.57
C ARG A 34 -13.54 -16.76 -5.55
N CYS A 35 -13.19 -16.09 -6.64
CA CYS A 35 -11.98 -15.28 -6.72
C CYS A 35 -12.31 -13.84 -6.32
N ARG A 36 -11.47 -13.23 -5.49
CA ARG A 36 -11.59 -11.84 -5.06
C ARG A 36 -10.28 -11.10 -5.26
N LYS A 37 -10.38 -9.92 -5.87
CA LYS A 37 -9.30 -8.91 -5.88
C LYS A 37 -9.13 -8.39 -4.45
N VAL A 38 -7.95 -8.57 -3.87
CA VAL A 38 -7.61 -8.04 -2.55
C VAL A 38 -6.37 -7.18 -2.66
N CYS A 39 -6.39 -6.00 -2.04
CA CYS A 39 -5.19 -5.18 -1.90
C CYS A 39 -4.29 -5.84 -0.85
N ILE A 40 -3.01 -5.99 -1.16
CA ILE A 40 -2.03 -6.64 -0.28
C ILE A 40 -0.87 -5.72 0.08
N GLY A 41 -0.82 -4.52 -0.51
CA GLY A 41 0.27 -3.59 -0.29
C GLY A 41 0.12 -2.31 -1.11
N CYS A 42 1.04 -1.41 -0.88
CA CYS A 42 1.18 -0.16 -1.58
C CYS A 42 2.40 -0.21 -2.49
N GLN A 43 2.50 0.74 -3.41
CA GLN A 43 3.66 0.94 -4.25
C GLN A 43 4.12 2.39 -4.13
N HIS A 44 5.43 2.59 -3.98
CA HIS A 44 6.04 3.91 -3.99
C HIS A 44 7.41 3.84 -4.67
N ARG A 45 7.65 4.67 -5.70
CA ARG A 45 8.93 4.74 -6.46
C ARG A 45 9.47 3.36 -6.89
N ASN A 46 8.62 2.55 -7.50
CA ASN A 46 8.93 1.16 -7.91
C ASN A 46 9.27 0.18 -6.78
N LYS A 47 9.09 0.58 -5.52
CA LYS A 47 9.19 -0.33 -4.36
C LYS A 47 7.78 -0.77 -3.94
N ARG A 48 7.62 -2.07 -3.70
CA ARG A 48 6.42 -2.62 -3.06
C ARG A 48 6.56 -2.48 -1.54
N LEU A 49 5.49 -2.02 -0.91
CA LEU A 49 5.36 -1.82 0.53
C LEU A 49 4.22 -2.69 1.03
N TYR A 50 4.42 -3.40 2.12
CA TYR A 50 3.38 -4.19 2.78
C TYR A 50 2.73 -3.39 3.93
N ASP A 51 1.66 -3.93 4.52
CA ASP A 51 1.01 -3.29 5.65
C ASP A 51 2.01 -2.98 6.77
N GLY A 52 2.03 -1.73 7.21
CA GLY A 52 2.95 -1.23 8.24
C GLY A 52 4.26 -0.66 7.70
N ASP A 53 4.66 -0.95 6.47
CA ASP A 53 5.89 -0.40 5.87
C ASP A 53 5.80 1.12 5.73
N ARG A 54 6.91 1.80 6.02
CA ARG A 54 7.00 3.26 6.01
C ARG A 54 7.93 3.76 4.93
N TYR A 55 7.64 4.94 4.42
CA TYR A 55 8.51 5.69 3.52
C TYR A 55 8.38 7.18 3.79
N SER A 56 9.44 7.92 3.48
CA SER A 56 9.45 9.38 3.59
C SER A 56 9.43 10.02 2.21
N GLU A 57 8.61 11.05 2.07
CA GLU A 57 8.51 11.85 0.87
C GLU A 57 8.22 13.32 1.22
N LYS A 58 8.98 14.24 0.62
CA LYS A 58 8.78 15.70 0.75
C LYS A 58 8.68 16.21 2.19
N GLY A 59 9.39 15.56 3.13
CA GLY A 59 9.37 15.95 4.54
C GLY A 59 8.20 15.35 5.35
N SER A 60 7.38 14.50 4.74
CA SER A 60 6.35 13.71 5.42
C SER A 60 6.73 12.23 5.41
N VAL A 61 6.28 11.51 6.43
CA VAL A 61 6.43 10.07 6.55
C VAL A 61 5.06 9.44 6.42
N TYR A 62 4.95 8.52 5.48
CA TYR A 62 3.75 7.77 5.19
C TYR A 62 3.95 6.31 5.58
N GLN A 63 2.85 5.67 5.93
CA GLN A 63 2.76 4.25 6.20
C GLN A 63 1.76 3.63 5.24
N CYS A 64 2.14 2.52 4.62
CA CYS A 64 1.18 1.71 3.89
C CYS A 64 0.22 1.05 4.88
N GLU A 65 -1.07 1.34 4.75
CA GLU A 65 -2.11 0.77 5.58
C GLU A 65 -3.03 -0.10 4.72
N ILE A 66 -3.14 -1.38 5.07
CA ILE A 66 -4.05 -2.35 4.44
C ILE A 66 -5.05 -2.84 5.48
N ARG A 67 -6.34 -2.57 5.25
CA ARG A 67 -7.47 -3.04 6.05
C ARG A 67 -8.45 -3.81 5.15
N PRO A 68 -9.40 -4.57 5.73
CA PRO A 68 -10.39 -5.30 4.95
C PRO A 68 -11.25 -4.40 4.03
N ASP A 69 -11.56 -3.19 4.51
CA ASP A 69 -12.50 -2.26 3.87
C ASP A 69 -11.83 -1.00 3.30
N SER A 70 -10.58 -0.73 3.69
CA SER A 70 -9.82 0.45 3.22
C SER A 70 -8.34 0.12 3.07
N PHE A 71 -7.68 0.82 2.17
CA PHE A 71 -6.22 0.78 2.04
C PHE A 71 -5.73 2.13 1.56
N GLY A 72 -4.49 2.49 1.92
CA GLY A 72 -3.98 3.82 1.60
C GLY A 72 -2.56 4.08 2.09
N HIS A 73 -2.01 5.19 1.61
CA HIS A 73 -0.79 5.79 2.13
C HIS A 73 -1.15 6.77 3.23
N LYS A 74 -1.03 6.33 4.48
CA LYS A 74 -1.45 7.12 5.65
C LYS A 74 -0.29 7.99 6.13
N PRO A 75 -0.45 9.32 6.23
CA PRO A 75 0.56 10.14 6.88
C PRO A 75 0.62 9.79 8.37
N VAL A 76 1.83 9.52 8.87
CA VAL A 76 2.05 9.09 10.27
C VAL A 76 3.06 9.97 11.01
N ALA A 77 3.93 10.68 10.30
CA ALA A 77 4.87 11.63 10.88
C ALA A 77 5.34 12.67 9.85
N CYS A 78 6.05 13.69 10.29
CA CYS A 78 6.82 14.60 9.46
C CYS A 78 8.27 14.60 9.91
N LEU A 79 9.17 14.96 8.99
CA LEU A 79 10.60 15.05 9.23
C LEU A 79 10.92 16.45 9.73
N SER A 80 11.47 16.54 10.94
CA SER A 80 12.00 17.76 11.53
C SER A 80 13.52 17.70 11.49
N ARG A 81 14.15 18.77 11.00
CA ARG A 81 15.61 18.92 11.08
C ARG A 81 15.95 19.61 12.38
N GLU A 82 16.77 18.95 13.21
CA GLU A 82 17.25 19.49 14.48
C GLU A 82 18.47 20.39 14.28
N LEU A 83 18.83 21.13 15.33
CA LEU A 83 19.97 22.06 15.33
C LEU A 83 21.32 21.36 15.10
N ASP A 84 21.41 20.07 15.43
CA ASP A 84 22.58 19.21 15.19
C ASP A 84 22.66 18.69 13.74
N GLY A 85 21.70 19.05 12.89
CA GLY A 85 21.60 18.61 11.50
C GLY A 85 20.96 17.22 11.31
N SER A 86 20.63 16.52 12.39
CA SER A 86 19.91 15.25 12.34
C SER A 86 18.46 15.46 11.88
N THR A 87 17.89 14.44 11.26
CA THR A 87 16.48 14.44 10.83
C THR A 87 15.72 13.43 11.68
N ILE A 88 14.73 13.91 12.42
CA ILE A 88 13.90 13.08 13.29
C ILE A 88 12.46 13.05 12.79
N GLU A 89 11.80 11.93 13.01
CA GLU A 89 10.36 11.82 12.78
C GLU A 89 9.59 12.40 13.96
N ARG A 90 8.72 13.38 13.69
CA ARG A 90 7.76 13.91 14.67
C ARG A 90 6.35 13.52 14.28
N VAL A 91 5.56 13.09 15.24
CA VAL A 91 4.13 12.80 15.04
C VAL A 91 3.27 14.03 15.34
N ILE A 92 3.72 14.88 16.27
CA ILE A 92 3.00 16.06 16.76
C ILE A 92 3.48 17.31 16.01
N GLY A 93 2.53 18.18 15.63
CA GLY A 93 2.82 19.48 15.01
C GLY A 93 2.98 19.43 13.48
N CYS A 94 2.78 18.27 12.87
CA CYS A 94 2.77 18.13 11.43
C CYS A 94 1.47 18.69 10.84
N ARG A 95 1.60 19.41 9.73
CA ARG A 95 0.49 19.94 8.96
C ARG A 95 0.44 19.22 7.61
N TRP A 96 -0.68 18.58 7.32
CA TRP A 96 -0.94 17.77 6.12
C TRP A 96 -1.96 18.48 5.23
#